data_AF-A0A3S1G2F2-F1
#
_entry.id   AF-A0A3S1G2F2-F1
#
_cell.length_a   1.000
_cell.length_b   1.000
_cell.length_c   1.000
_cell.angle_alpha   90.00
_cell.angle_beta   90.00
_cell.angle_gamma   90.00
#
_symmetry.space_group_name_H-M   'P 1'
#
loop_
_entity.id
_entity.type
_entity.pdbx_description
1 polymer ?
#
loop_
_entity_poly.entity_id
_entity_poly.type
_entity_poly.pdbx_seq_one_letter_code
_entity_poly.pdbx_strand_id
1 'polypeptide(L)'
;GNSVSHRTHGSTGQRQDPGKVFKGKKMAGHMGDTRVTTQNVEVVSTDADRGLILIRGAVPGVKGAWILVRDAAKAALPANAPKPAAIRAAAAKNEAPATEGAE
;
A
#
# COMPACT_ATOMS: atom_id res chain seq x y z
N GLY A 1 -43.96 -11.60 4.41
CA GLY A 1 -42.85 -12.10 5.24
C GLY A 1 -41.80 -12.69 4.34
N ASN A 2 -40.52 -12.39 4.56
CA ASN A 2 -39.43 -13.09 3.88
C ASN A 2 -39.24 -14.45 4.56
N SER A 3 -39.47 -15.53 3.81
CA SER A 3 -39.19 -16.89 4.25
C SER A 3 -37.76 -17.27 3.84
N VAL A 4 -36.83 -17.28 4.81
CA VAL A 4 -35.51 -17.95 4.75
C VAL A 4 -34.44 -17.31 3.83
N SER A 5 -34.78 -16.34 2.97
CA SER A 5 -33.86 -15.77 1.97
C SER A 5 -33.12 -14.49 2.39
N HIS A 6 -32.90 -14.25 3.68
CA HIS A 6 -32.32 -12.99 4.17
C HIS A 6 -30.92 -12.68 3.63
N ARG A 7 -30.09 -13.70 3.33
CA ARG A 7 -28.71 -13.54 2.81
C ARG A 7 -28.38 -14.51 1.67
N THR A 8 -29.38 -15.04 0.97
CA THR A 8 -29.16 -15.98 -0.13
C THR A 8 -28.62 -15.30 -1.38
N HIS A 9 -27.79 -15.99 -2.15
CA HIS A 9 -27.23 -15.48 -3.42
C HIS A 9 -28.29 -15.29 -4.52
N GLY A 10 -29.45 -15.96 -4.40
CA GLY A 10 -30.48 -15.97 -5.44
C GLY A 10 -30.10 -16.87 -6.62
N SER A 11 -30.66 -16.58 -7.80
CA SER A 11 -30.45 -17.41 -8.98
C SER A 11 -29.03 -17.29 -9.54
N THR A 12 -28.46 -18.44 -9.92
CA THR A 12 -27.08 -18.56 -10.38
C THR A 12 -26.96 -18.65 -11.91
N GLY A 13 -28.00 -19.15 -12.59
CA GLY A 13 -27.97 -19.45 -14.03
C GLY A 13 -29.35 -19.35 -14.68
N GLN A 14 -29.36 -19.57 -16.00
CA GLN A 14 -30.58 -19.62 -16.82
C GLN A 14 -31.10 -21.07 -16.93
N ARG A 15 -32.32 -21.24 -17.44
CA ARG A 15 -32.98 -22.54 -17.65
C ARG A 15 -32.35 -23.32 -18.82
N GLN A 16 -32.97 -23.33 -20.00
CA GLN A 16 -32.63 -24.29 -21.05
C GLN A 16 -31.28 -23.99 -21.72
N ASP A 17 -31.07 -22.75 -22.15
CA ASP A 17 -29.82 -22.29 -22.76
C ASP A 17 -29.23 -21.19 -21.88
N PRO A 18 -27.96 -21.28 -21.42
CA PRO A 18 -26.89 -22.27 -21.67
C PRO A 18 -26.82 -23.47 -20.70
N GLY A 19 -27.86 -23.73 -19.88
CA GLY A 19 -27.95 -24.94 -19.03
C GLY A 19 -26.85 -25.12 -17.98
N LYS A 20 -26.03 -24.09 -17.71
CA LYS A 20 -24.88 -24.15 -16.82
C LYS A 20 -24.61 -22.81 -16.15
N VAL A 21 -23.82 -22.86 -15.08
CA VAL A 21 -23.25 -21.67 -14.44
C VAL A 21 -21.99 -21.26 -15.19
N PHE A 22 -21.86 -19.97 -15.51
CA PHE A 22 -20.65 -19.45 -16.16
C PHE A 22 -19.45 -19.47 -15.20
N LYS A 23 -18.26 -19.79 -15.73
CA LYS A 23 -17.01 -19.70 -14.99
C LYS A 23 -16.77 -18.24 -14.56
N GLY A 24 -16.27 -18.05 -13.33
CA GLY A 24 -16.06 -16.72 -12.76
C GLY A 24 -17.32 -16.05 -12.21
N LYS A 25 -18.47 -16.75 -12.19
CA LYS A 25 -19.66 -16.29 -11.46
C LYS A 25 -19.29 -16.09 -9.98
N LYS A 26 -19.59 -14.90 -9.45
CA LYS A 26 -19.32 -14.55 -8.04
C LYS A 26 -20.10 -15.50 -7.14
N MET A 27 -19.41 -16.15 -6.22
CA MET A 27 -19.94 -17.10 -5.25
C MET A 27 -19.32 -16.84 -3.88
N ALA A 28 -19.89 -17.45 -2.83
CA ALA A 28 -19.22 -17.48 -1.54
C ALA A 28 -17.87 -18.21 -1.67
N GLY A 29 -16.87 -17.73 -0.95
CA GLY A 29 -15.52 -18.27 -1.02
C GLY A 29 -14.58 -17.57 -0.05
N HIS A 30 -13.30 -17.94 -0.10
CA HIS A 30 -12.27 -17.30 0.72
C HIS A 30 -12.11 -15.83 0.31
N MET A 31 -12.24 -14.93 1.30
CA MET A 31 -12.08 -13.49 1.12
C MET A 31 -10.88 -13.04 1.94
N GLY A 32 -9.96 -12.29 1.31
CA GLY A 32 -8.72 -11.84 1.94
C GLY A 32 -7.52 -12.71 1.56
N ASP A 33 -6.45 -12.60 2.35
CA ASP A 33 -5.14 -13.25 2.14
C ASP A 33 -4.61 -13.16 0.70
N THR A 34 -4.92 -12.06 0.03
CA THR A 34 -4.50 -11.80 -1.35
C THR A 34 -3.61 -10.57 -1.34
N ARG A 35 -2.50 -10.64 -2.08
CA ARG A 35 -1.60 -9.49 -2.25
C ARG A 35 -2.29 -8.41 -3.07
N VAL A 36 -2.66 -7.31 -2.41
CA VAL A 36 -3.27 -6.13 -3.04
C VAL A 36 -2.34 -4.93 -2.93
N THR A 37 -2.54 -3.92 -3.78
CA THR A 37 -1.72 -2.69 -3.79
C THR A 37 -2.62 -1.47 -3.93
N THR A 38 -2.55 -0.54 -2.97
CA THR A 38 -3.14 0.78 -3.12
C THR A 38 -2.19 1.64 -3.95
N GLN A 39 -2.68 2.20 -5.05
CA GLN A 39 -1.88 3.01 -5.98
C GLN A 39 -2.04 4.50 -5.67
N ASN A 40 -1.03 5.30 -6.03
CA ASN A 40 -1.04 6.77 -5.95
C ASN A 40 -1.37 7.33 -4.56
N VAL A 41 -0.76 6.75 -3.53
CA VAL A 41 -0.91 7.24 -2.16
C VAL A 41 0.10 8.37 -1.92
N GLU A 42 -0.36 9.45 -1.29
CA GLU A 42 0.45 10.64 -1.02
C GLU A 42 1.30 10.43 0.25
N VAL A 43 2.60 10.75 0.16
CA VAL A 43 3.51 10.82 1.30
C VAL A 43 3.50 12.25 1.82
N VAL A 44 3.00 12.44 3.05
CA VAL A 44 2.82 13.78 3.66
C VAL A 44 4.13 14.28 4.27
N SER A 45 4.84 13.39 4.96
CA SER A 45 6.09 13.71 5.63
C SER A 45 6.92 12.46 5.84
N THR A 46 8.23 12.64 5.94
CA THR A 46 9.17 11.58 6.31
C THR A 46 9.94 12.05 7.53
N ASP A 47 9.86 11.29 8.62
CA ASP A 47 10.66 11.51 9.82
C ASP A 47 11.93 10.67 9.68
N ALA A 48 13.04 11.36 9.43
CA ALA A 48 14.31 10.71 9.26
C ALA A 48 14.77 10.06 10.58
N ASP A 49 14.80 10.78 11.69
CA ASP A 49 15.40 10.31 12.94
C ASP A 49 14.75 9.00 13.44
N ARG A 50 13.43 8.89 13.30
CA ARG A 50 12.67 7.69 13.70
C ARG A 50 12.47 6.66 12.59
N GLY A 51 12.84 6.99 11.35
CA GLY A 51 12.64 6.11 10.19
C GLY A 51 11.17 5.89 9.85
N LEU A 52 10.31 6.90 10.07
CA LEU A 52 8.86 6.80 9.83
C LEU A 52 8.46 7.50 8.53
N ILE A 53 7.52 6.91 7.81
CA ILE A 53 6.90 7.47 6.61
C ILE A 53 5.43 7.74 6.92
N LEU A 54 5.02 9.00 6.82
CA LEU A 54 3.64 9.41 7.05
C LEU A 54 2.90 9.43 5.72
N ILE A 55 1.92 8.54 5.60
CA ILE A 55 1.15 8.32 4.38
C ILE A 55 -0.28 8.82 4.59
N ARG A 56 -0.82 9.54 3.61
CA ARG A 56 -2.22 9.95 3.60
C ARG A 56 -3.08 8.87 2.96
N GLY A 57 -3.81 8.12 3.78
CA GLY A 57 -4.81 7.15 3.33
C GLY A 57 -4.69 5.79 4.00
N ALA A 58 -5.25 4.77 3.35
CA ALA A 58 -5.30 3.41 3.88
C ALA A 58 -4.23 2.52 3.24
N VAL A 59 -3.57 1.74 4.08
CA VAL A 59 -2.61 0.70 3.67
C VAL A 59 -3.27 -0.66 3.84
N PRO A 60 -3.15 -1.57 2.85
CA PRO A 60 -3.75 -2.90 2.96
C PRO A 60 -3.03 -3.74 4.01
N GLY A 61 -3.81 -4.43 4.85
CA GLY A 61 -3.31 -5.33 5.88
C GLY A 61 -3.55 -4.83 7.30
N VAL A 62 -3.05 -5.60 8.26
CA VAL A 62 -3.15 -5.27 9.69
C VAL A 62 -1.95 -4.41 10.13
N LYS A 63 -2.10 -3.70 11.25
CA LYS A 63 -0.99 -2.94 11.85
C LYS A 63 0.18 -3.88 12.18
N GLY A 64 1.39 -3.50 11.77
CA GLY A 64 2.62 -4.26 12.00
C GLY A 64 2.90 -5.35 10.96
N ALA A 65 2.05 -5.50 9.93
CA ALA A 65 2.34 -6.36 8.80
C ALA A 65 3.46 -5.78 7.92
N TRP A 66 4.16 -6.66 7.21
CA TRP A 66 5.14 -6.28 6.22
C TRP A 66 4.46 -5.69 4.97
N ILE A 67 4.95 -4.55 4.51
CA ILE A 67 4.45 -3.84 3.34
C ILE A 67 5.61 -3.59 2.39
N LEU A 68 5.32 -3.65 1.10
CA LEU A 68 6.27 -3.29 0.04
C LEU A 68 5.90 -1.91 -0.52
N VAL A 69 6.81 -0.96 -0.37
CA VAL A 69 6.67 0.41 -0.90
C VAL A 69 7.48 0.52 -2.20
N ARG A 70 6.89 1.14 -3.22
CA ARG A 70 7.51 1.42 -4.51
C ARG A 70 7.05 2.78 -5.00
N ASP A 71 7.83 3.36 -5.91
CA ASP A 71 7.44 4.57 -6.62
C ASP A 71 6.14 4.37 -7.40
N ALA A 72 5.36 5.45 -7.50
CA ALA A 72 4.07 5.43 -8.17
C ALA A 72 4.26 5.27 -9.69
N ALA A 73 3.72 4.19 -10.25
CA ALA A 73 3.83 3.94 -11.69
C ALA A 73 2.99 4.90 -12.56
N LYS A 74 1.95 5.51 -11.98
CA LYS A 74 0.98 6.36 -12.70
C LYS A 74 1.15 7.85 -12.43
N ALA A 75 2.05 8.23 -11.53
CA ALA A 75 2.33 9.63 -11.20
C ALA A 75 3.79 9.93 -11.52
N ALA A 76 4.07 11.12 -12.05
CA ALA A 76 5.44 11.56 -12.26
C ALA A 76 6.13 11.74 -10.91
N LEU A 77 7.40 11.34 -10.84
CA LEU A 77 8.21 11.62 -9.66
C LEU A 77 8.37 13.14 -9.50
N PRO A 78 8.37 13.67 -8.26
CA PRO A 78 8.66 15.07 -8.04
C PRO A 78 10.09 15.38 -8.53
N ALA A 79 10.26 16.57 -9.12
CA ALA A 79 11.53 16.98 -9.75
C ALA A 79 12.72 16.97 -8.76
N ASN A 80 12.45 17.11 -7.47
CA ASN A 80 13.47 17.21 -6.41
C ASN A 80 13.81 15.85 -5.77
N ALA A 81 13.39 14.72 -6.35
CA ALA A 81 13.68 13.40 -5.80
C ALA A 81 15.16 13.00 -6.04
N PRO A 82 15.91 12.60 -4.99
CA PRO A 82 17.30 12.17 -5.13
C PRO A 82 17.37 10.78 -5.79
N LYS A 83 18.15 10.67 -6.86
CA LYS A 83 18.45 9.41 -7.58
C LYS A 83 19.92 9.03 -7.33
N PRO A 84 20.28 7.77 -7.03
CA PRO A 84 19.46 6.55 -6.96
C PRO A 84 18.79 6.29 -5.59
N ALA A 85 19.29 6.89 -4.50
CA ALA A 85 18.66 6.85 -3.18
C ALA A 85 19.22 7.97 -2.29
N ALA A 86 18.42 8.48 -1.35
CA ALA A 86 18.91 9.32 -0.24
C ALA A 86 19.54 8.42 0.84
N ILE A 87 20.80 8.03 0.65
CA ILE A 87 21.51 7.14 1.59
C ILE A 87 21.98 7.95 2.80
N ARG A 88 21.73 7.48 4.02
CA ARG A 88 22.32 8.04 5.25
C ARG A 88 23.77 7.63 5.43
N ALA A 89 24.64 8.00 4.49
CA ALA A 89 26.07 7.72 4.56
C ALA A 89 26.92 8.99 4.84
N ALA A 90 26.33 10.18 4.96
CA ALA A 90 27.08 11.44 4.94
C ALA A 90 26.66 12.51 5.96
N ALA A 91 25.83 12.20 6.96
CA ALA A 91 25.47 13.19 8.00
C ALA A 91 26.39 13.16 9.24
N ALA A 92 27.25 12.13 9.40
CA ALA A 92 28.14 11.97 10.56
C ALA A 92 29.57 12.51 10.34
N LYS A 93 29.88 13.20 9.23
CA LYS A 93 31.24 13.68 8.89
C LYS A 93 31.44 15.20 8.91
N ASN A 94 30.41 15.99 9.24
CA ASN A 94 30.50 17.46 9.22
C ASN A 94 30.61 18.14 10.59
N GLU A 95 30.78 17.40 11.67
CA GLU A 95 31.22 17.96 12.95
C GLU A 95 32.71 17.65 13.14
N ALA A 96 33.55 18.40 12.42
CA ALA A 96 34.94 18.59 12.84
C ALA A 96 34.94 19.69 13.91
N PRO A 97 35.48 19.48 15.12
CA PRO A 97 35.68 20.56 16.06
C PRO A 97 36.78 21.46 15.50
N ALA A 98 36.42 22.73 15.25
CA ALA A 98 37.38 23.77 14.96
C ALA A 98 38.34 23.90 16.14
N THR A 99 39.63 23.83 15.84
CA THR A 99 40.70 24.32 16.69
C THR A 99 40.56 25.84 16.84
N GLU A 100 40.29 26.31 18.06
CA GLU A 100 40.77 27.60 18.53
C GLU A 100 41.77 27.32 19.65
N GLY A 101 43.05 27.61 19.37
CA GLY A 101 44.02 27.86 20.42
C GLY A 101 44.02 29.35 20.72
N ALA A 102 43.95 29.72 22.00
CA ALA A 102 44.59 30.89 22.59
C ALA A 102 44.34 30.89 24.11
N GLU A 103 45.45 30.93 24.85
CA GLU A 103 45.65 31.02 26.31
C GLU A 103 45.48 29.75 27.17
#